data_AF-A0A6B3KJ36-F1
#
_entry.id   AF-A0A6B3KJ36-F1
#
_cell.length_a   1.000
_cell.length_b   1.000
_cell.length_c   1.000
_cell.angle_alpha   90.00
_cell.angle_beta   90.00
_cell.angle_gamma   90.00
#
_symmetry.space_group_name_H-M   'P 1'
#
loop_
_entity.id
_entity.type
_entity.pdbx_description
1 polymer ?
#
loop_
_entity_poly.entity_id
_entity_poly.type
_entity_poly.pdbx_seq_one_letter_code
_entity_poly.pdbx_strand_id
1 'polypeptide(L)' 'MQSTDTKEKNKNASGAVEHTPLMKQFFAAKSDYPDLLLFFRMGDFYELFYDDARKAARLLDITL' A
#
# COMPACT_ATOMS: atom_id res chain seq x y z
N MET A 1 -49.16 -6.18 -16.91
CA MET A 1 -48.66 -5.76 -18.23
C MET A 1 -48.55 -4.24 -18.15
N GLN A 2 -47.40 -3.56 -18.18
CA GLN A 2 -46.15 -3.70 -18.93
C GLN A 2 -44.98 -3.26 -18.02
N SER A 3 -43.90 -4.02 -17.94
CA SER A 3 -42.60 -3.78 -18.63
C SER A 3 -41.65 -2.86 -17.86
N THR A 4 -40.71 -3.51 -17.16
CA THR A 4 -39.29 -3.19 -16.96
C THR A 4 -38.78 -1.79 -17.34
N ASP A 5 -38.23 -1.07 -16.36
CA ASP A 5 -37.09 -0.16 -16.57
C ASP A 5 -36.03 -0.47 -15.51
N THR A 6 -35.00 -1.19 -15.96
CA THR A 6 -33.73 -1.35 -15.28
C THR A 6 -33.00 -0.02 -15.33
N LYS A 7 -32.70 0.59 -14.18
CA LYS A 7 -31.59 1.53 -14.11
C LYS A 7 -30.82 1.44 -12.81
N GLU A 8 -29.77 0.63 -12.91
CA GLU A 8 -28.52 0.73 -12.17
C GLU A 8 -28.18 2.19 -11.80
N LYS A 9 -27.90 2.42 -10.52
CA LYS A 9 -26.77 3.25 -10.07
C LYS A 9 -26.36 2.77 -8.68
N ASN A 10 -25.77 1.58 -8.61
CA ASN A 10 -24.83 1.32 -7.52
C ASN A 10 -23.60 2.17 -7.81
N LYS A 11 -23.60 3.41 -7.30
CA LYS A 11 -22.41 4.24 -7.23
C LYS A 11 -21.51 3.55 -6.20
N ASN A 12 -20.74 2.58 -6.65
CA ASN A 12 -19.53 2.17 -5.96
C ASN A 12 -18.71 3.45 -5.83
N ALA A 13 -18.82 4.07 -4.65
CA ALA A 13 -17.92 5.11 -4.23
C ALA A 13 -16.53 4.56 -4.51
N SER A 14 -15.76 5.32 -5.28
CA SER A 14 -14.32 5.18 -5.38
C SER A 14 -13.78 5.17 -3.96
N GLY A 15 -13.66 3.97 -3.37
CA GLY A 15 -13.14 3.77 -2.05
C GLY A 15 -11.67 4.10 -2.14
N ALA A 16 -11.33 5.37 -1.89
CA ALA A 16 -9.98 5.75 -1.59
C ALA A 16 -9.53 4.78 -0.50
N VAL A 17 -8.60 3.90 -0.83
CA VAL A 17 -8.05 2.93 0.12
C VAL A 17 -7.36 3.79 1.17
N GLU A 18 -8.04 4.03 2.28
CA GLU A 18 -7.47 4.74 3.41
C GLU A 18 -6.31 3.91 3.92
N HIS A 19 -5.10 4.31 3.54
CA HIS A 19 -3.88 3.68 4.01
C HIS A 19 -3.80 3.77 5.53
N THR A 20 -3.25 2.72 6.16
CA THR A 20 -3.00 2.76 7.60
C THR A 20 -2.12 3.97 7.95
N PRO A 21 -2.21 4.54 9.16
CA PRO A 21 -1.37 5.67 9.56
C PRO A 21 0.12 5.43 9.31
N LEU A 22 0.60 4.20 9.52
CA LEU A 22 1.97 3.79 9.22
C LEU A 22 2.30 3.91 7.73
N MET A 23 1.41 3.45 6.85
CA MET A 23 1.62 3.52 5.41
C MET A 23 1.62 4.97 4.90
N LYS A 24 0.82 5.86 5.50
CA LYS A 24 0.87 7.30 5.19
C LYS A 24 2.26 7.88 5.51
N GLN A 25 2.85 7.50 6.65
CA GLN A 25 4.21 7.90 7.02
C GLN A 25 5.26 7.28 6.09
N PHE A 26 5.10 6.01 5.71
CA PHE A 26 5.96 5.36 4.72
C PHE A 26 5.99 6.13 3.40
N PHE A 27 4.82 6.45 2.83
CA PHE A 27 4.76 7.15 1.55
C PHE A 27 5.31 8.59 1.64
N ALA A 28 5.06 9.30 2.73
CA ALA A 28 5.64 10.63 2.95
C ALA A 28 7.17 10.56 2.95
N ALA A 29 7.75 9.67 3.76
CA ALA A 29 9.21 9.48 3.81
C ALA A 29 9.77 8.98 2.47
N LYS A 30 9.04 8.11 1.75
CA LYS A 30 9.48 7.58 0.45
C LYS A 30 9.48 8.64 -0.65
N SER A 31 8.56 9.60 -0.58
CA SER A 31 8.54 10.74 -1.50
C SER A 31 9.80 11.60 -1.34
N ASP A 32 10.30 11.76 -0.12
CA ASP A 32 11.53 12.52 0.15
C ASP A 32 12.79 11.73 -0.20
N TYR A 33 12.72 10.39 -0.11
CA TYR A 33 13.85 9.48 -0.33
C TYR A 33 13.51 8.32 -1.29
N PRO A 34 13.23 8.60 -2.58
CA PRO A 34 12.72 7.58 -3.51
C PRO A 34 13.69 6.43 -3.76
N ASP A 35 15.00 6.70 -3.72
CA ASP A 35 16.06 5.74 -4.04
C ASP A 35 16.61 4.99 -2.83
N LEU A 36 16.21 5.36 -1.61
CA LEU A 36 16.67 4.72 -0.38
C LEU A 36 15.73 3.61 0.07
N LEU A 37 16.26 2.58 0.73
CA LEU A 37 15.45 1.56 1.40
C LEU A 37 15.02 2.07 2.78
N LEU A 38 13.72 2.12 3.04
CA LEU A 38 13.18 2.55 4.33
C LEU A 38 12.93 1.36 5.26
N PHE A 39 13.67 1.30 6.35
CA PHE A 39 13.52 0.28 7.39
C PHE A 39 12.61 0.79 8.50
N PHE A 40 11.43 0.19 8.65
CA PHE A 40 10.49 0.52 9.71
C PHE A 40 10.70 -0.41 10.90
N ARG A 41 11.07 0.15 12.05
CA ARG A 41 11.24 -0.62 13.27
C ARG A 41 9.88 -1.03 13.84
N MET A 42 9.61 -2.33 13.88
CA MET A 42 8.42 -2.92 14.47
C MET A 42 8.87 -3.89 15.57
N GLY A 43 9.02 -3.36 16.79
CA GLY A 43 9.60 -4.10 17.91
C GLY A 43 11.09 -4.40 17.71
N ASP A 44 11.41 -5.68 17.63
CA ASP A 44 12.78 -6.20 17.48
C ASP A 44 13.18 -6.42 16.01
N PHE A 45 12.22 -6.33 15.09
CA PHE A 45 12.45 -6.50 13.65
C PHE A 45 12.38 -5.17 12.91
N TYR A 46 13.02 -5.15 11.75
CA TYR A 46 12.80 -4.10 10.77
C TYR A 46 11.98 -4.67 9.62
N GLU A 47 10.87 -4.00 9.33
CA GLU A 47 10.01 -4.32 8.21
C GLU A 47 10.24 -3.33 7.08
N LEU A 48 10.23 -3.86 5.87
CA LEU A 48 10.23 -3.08 4.64
C LEU A 48 8.91 -3.35 3.93
N PHE A 49 8.43 -2.37 3.17
CA PHE A 49 7.15 -2.47 2.49
C PHE A 49 7.29 -2.34 0.98
N TYR A 50 6.34 -2.90 0.24
CA TYR A 50 6.22 -2.79 -1.22
C TYR A 50 7.51 -3.17 -1.98
N ASP A 51 8.03 -2.27 -2.80
CA ASP A 51 9.24 -2.50 -3.60
C ASP A 51 10.50 -2.58 -2.76
N ASP A 52 10.53 -1.95 -1.58
CA ASP A 52 11.69 -1.98 -0.70
C ASP A 52 11.87 -3.37 -0.11
N ALA A 53 10.77 -4.06 0.22
CA ALA A 53 10.80 -5.46 0.65
C ALA A 53 11.37 -6.36 -0.45
N ARG A 54 10.90 -6.22 -1.70
CA ARG A 54 11.42 -7.00 -2.84
C ARG A 54 12.88 -6.73 -3.13
N LYS A 55 13.32 -5.46 -3.04
CA LYS A 55 14.72 -5.08 -3.23
C LYS A 55 15.58 -5.65 -2.11
N ALA A 56 15.16 -5.51 -0.85
CA ALA A 56 15.87 -6.02 0.30
C ALA A 56 15.99 -7.56 0.27
N ALA A 57 14.92 -8.28 -0.06
CA ALA A 57 14.95 -9.73 -0.22
C ALA A 57 16.03 -10.19 -1.22
N ARG A 58 16.15 -9.52 -2.37
CA ARG A 58 17.18 -9.83 -3.37
C ARG A 58 18.59 -9.42 -2.96
N LEU A 59 18.73 -8.31 -2.24
CA LEU A 59 20.04 -7.74 -1.88
C LEU A 59 20.64 -8.38 -0.63
N LEU A 60 19.79 -8.79 0.31
CA LEU A 60 20.17 -9.27 1.63
C LEU A 60 19.94 -10.78 1.79
N ASP A 61 19.42 -11.45 0.75
CA ASP A 61 19.07 -12.88 0.75
C ASP A 61 18.15 -13.26 1.92
N ILE A 62 17.12 -12.44 2.13
CA ILE A 62 16.10 -12.63 3.18
C ILE A 62 14.76 -13.01 2.57
N THR A 63 13.93 -13.73 3.33
CA THR A 63 12.59 -14.13 2.92
C THR A 63 11.68 -12.91 2.75
N LEU A 64 10.86 -12.92 1.69
CA LEU A 64 9.83 -11.93 1.40
C LEU A 64 8.46 -12.32 1.99
#